data_AF-A0A2U3QEA8-F1
#
_entry.id   AF-A0A2U3QEA8-F1
#
_cell.length_a   1.000
_cell.length_b   1.000
_cell.length_c   1.000
_cell.angle_alpha   90.00
_cell.angle_beta   90.00
_cell.angle_gamma   90.00
#
_symmetry.space_group_name_H-M   'P 1'
#
loop_
_entity.id
_entity.type
_entity.pdbx_description
1 polymer ?
#
loop_
_entity_poly.entity_id
_entity_poly.type
_entity_poly.pdbx_seq_one_letter_code
_entity_poly.pdbx_strand_id
1 'polypeptide(L)' 'MCYTCGCGMPDADMGDPRNITNKTFEEAAKAAGETPEEAKKNALKLLKKILKEEK' A
#
# COMPACT_ATOMS: atom_id res chain seq x y z
N MET A 1 4.01 -12.11 1.47
CA MET A 1 2.59 -11.71 1.59
C MET A 1 2.66 -10.33 2.19
N CYS A 2 2.79 -9.38 1.30
CA CYS A 2 3.06 -7.97 1.51
C CYS A 2 1.91 -7.25 2.22
N TYR A 3 1.68 -5.97 1.91
CA TYR A 3 0.69 -5.12 2.58
C TYR A 3 -0.73 -5.74 2.61
N THR A 4 -1.04 -6.67 1.69
CA THR A 4 -2.29 -7.44 1.67
C THR A 4 -2.52 -8.35 2.89
N CYS A 5 -1.50 -9.05 3.39
CA CYS A 5 -1.65 -9.96 4.55
C CYS A 5 -0.90 -9.49 5.79
N GLY A 6 0.07 -8.58 5.63
CA GLY A 6 0.81 -8.04 6.75
C GLY A 6 1.92 -8.97 7.26
N CYS A 7 2.42 -9.92 6.45
CA CYS A 7 3.50 -10.83 6.88
C CYS A 7 4.90 -10.16 6.90
N GLY A 8 4.98 -8.83 6.72
CA GLY A 8 6.22 -8.06 6.86
C GLY A 8 7.18 -8.12 5.66
N MET A 9 6.76 -8.65 4.51
CA MET A 9 7.58 -8.73 3.30
C MET A 9 7.03 -7.79 2.22
N PRO A 10 7.38 -6.48 2.24
CA PRO A 10 6.71 -5.46 1.43
C PRO A 10 6.94 -5.61 -0.08
N ASP A 11 7.98 -6.31 -0.52
CA ASP A 11 8.30 -6.53 -1.94
C ASP A 11 7.83 -7.91 -2.46
N ALA A 12 7.35 -8.80 -1.59
CA ALA A 12 7.02 -10.17 -1.95
C ALA A 12 5.53 -10.35 -2.26
N ASP A 13 5.21 -10.50 -3.55
CA ASP A 13 3.88 -10.78 -4.08
C ASP A 13 3.41 -12.24 -3.85
N MET A 14 4.30 -13.12 -3.37
CA MET A 14 4.05 -14.54 -3.09
C MET A 14 3.45 -15.33 -4.26
N GLY A 15 3.78 -14.95 -5.50
CA GLY A 15 3.30 -15.63 -6.69
C GLY A 15 1.92 -15.16 -7.19
N ASP A 16 1.32 -14.12 -6.59
CA ASP A 16 0.17 -13.43 -7.16
C ASP A 16 0.47 -11.93 -7.34
N PRO A 17 0.61 -11.44 -8.59
CA PRO A 17 1.00 -10.06 -8.87
C PRO A 17 -0.06 -9.03 -8.44
N ARG A 18 -1.26 -9.45 -8.06
CA ARG A 18 -2.32 -8.56 -7.56
C ARG A 18 -2.11 -8.14 -6.10
N ASN A 19 -1.15 -8.76 -5.41
CA ASN A 19 -0.85 -8.42 -4.03
C ASN A 19 -0.19 -7.04 -3.91
N ILE A 20 -0.59 -6.27 -2.89
CA ILE A 20 -0.14 -4.89 -2.69
C ILE A 20 1.29 -4.91 -2.16
N THR A 21 2.26 -4.53 -2.99
CA THR A 21 3.69 -4.46 -2.66
C THR A 21 4.23 -3.04 -2.73
N ASN A 22 5.53 -2.82 -2.46
CA ASN A 22 6.18 -1.54 -2.73
C ASN A 22 6.03 -1.11 -4.19
N LYS A 23 6.06 -2.05 -5.14
CA LYS A 23 5.84 -1.76 -6.56
C LYS A 23 4.47 -1.11 -6.81
N THR A 24 3.43 -1.54 -6.10
CA THR A 24 2.10 -0.91 -6.17
C THR A 24 2.15 0.56 -5.77
N PHE A 25 2.90 0.89 -4.71
CA PHE A 25 3.06 2.28 -4.27
C PHE A 25 3.96 3.10 -5.20
N GLU A 26 4.97 2.49 -5.82
CA GLU A 26 5.82 3.16 -6.82
C GLU A 26 5.02 3.55 -8.07
N GLU A 27 4.21 2.63 -8.59
CA GLU A 27 3.36 2.86 -9.76
C GLU A 27 2.27 3.90 -9.47
N ALA A 28 1.62 3.80 -8.30
CA ALA A 28 0.62 4.76 -7.86
C ALA A 28 1.21 6.17 -7.65
N ALA A 29 2.38 6.26 -6.99
CA ALA A 29 3.06 7.53 -6.77
C ALA A 29 3.45 8.20 -8.10
N LYS A 30 3.96 7.42 -9.07
CA LYS A 30 4.26 7.92 -10.41
C LYS A 30 3.01 8.46 -11.12
N ALA A 31 1.88 7.76 -11.01
CA ALA A 31 0.63 8.21 -11.63
C ALA A 31 0.07 9.49 -10.98
N ALA A 32 0.27 9.66 -9.67
CA ALA A 32 -0.20 10.81 -8.91
C ALA A 32 0.78 12.00 -8.89
N GLY A 33 2.01 11.81 -9.35
CA GLY A 33 3.05 12.86 -9.32
C GLY A 33 3.62 13.11 -7.91
N GLU A 34 3.64 12.09 -7.06
CA GLU A 34 4.16 12.14 -5.68
C GLU A 34 5.28 11.10 -5.47
N THR A 35 5.87 11.06 -4.27
CA THR A 35 6.87 10.04 -3.90
C THR A 35 6.21 8.75 -3.38
N PRO A 36 6.86 7.57 -3.51
CA PRO A 36 6.33 6.33 -2.93
C PRO A 36 6.10 6.39 -1.42
N GLU A 37 6.88 7.22 -0.70
CA GLU A 37 6.69 7.45 0.73
C GLU A 37 5.42 8.25 1.02
N GLU A 38 5.14 9.30 0.25
CA GLU A 38 3.89 10.07 0.35
C GLU A 38 2.68 9.22 0.04
N ALA A 39 2.73 8.39 -1.02
CA ALA A 39 1.67 7.45 -1.36
C ALA A 39 1.34 6.51 -0.20
N LYS A 40 2.36 5.96 0.47
CA LYS A 40 2.19 5.10 1.66
C LYS A 40 1.58 5.87 2.84
N LYS A 41 2.03 7.10 3.11
CA LYS A 41 1.49 7.95 4.19
C LYS A 41 0.02 8.31 3.93
N ASN A 42 -0.31 8.67 2.68
CA ASN A 42 -1.66 9.00 2.25
C ASN A 42 -2.60 7.79 2.36
N ALA A 43 -2.17 6.63 1.88
CA ALA A 43 -2.91 5.37 2.02
C ALA A 43 -3.15 5.02 3.49
N LEU A 44 -2.12 5.10 4.35
CA LEU A 44 -2.26 4.84 5.79
C LEU A 44 -3.23 5.81 6.47
N LYS A 45 -3.17 7.11 6.10
CA LYS A 45 -4.08 8.13 6.64
C LYS A 45 -5.54 7.82 6.27
N LEU A 46 -5.80 7.44 5.02
CA LEU A 46 -7.13 7.08 4.55
C LEU A 46 -7.63 5.80 5.22
N LEU A 47 -6.82 4.74 5.27
CA LEU A 47 -7.16 3.48 5.94
C LEU A 47 -7.49 3.69 7.41
N LYS A 48 -6.69 4.49 8.14
CA LYS A 48 -6.97 4.85 9.54
C LYS A 48 -8.29 5.62 9.70
N LYS A 49 -8.68 6.43 8.71
CA LYS A 49 -9.97 7.15 8.73
C LYS A 49 -11.12 6.15 8.55
N ILE A 50 -11.09 5.38 7.48
CA ILE A 50 -12.14 4.41 7.11
C ILE A 50 -12.33 3.37 8.22
N LEU A 51 -11.25 2.73 8.69
CA LEU A 51 -11.33 1.69 9.73
C LEU A 51 -11.69 2.21 11.13
N LYS A 52 -11.53 3.52 11.38
CA LYS A 52 -12.02 4.15 12.62
C LYS A 52 -13.51 4.53 12.53
N GLU A 53 -13.98 4.83 11.33
CA GLU A 53 -15.40 5.08 11.03
C GLU A 53 -16.21 3.76 10.98
N GLU A 54 -15.56 2.60 10.84
CA GLU A 54 -16.17 1.26 11.02
C GLU A 54 -16.44 0.89 12.50
N LYS A 55 -16.77 1.85 13.36
CA LYS A 55 -17.18 1.61 14.76
C LYS A 55 -18.59 2.07 15.05
#